data_AF-A0A3D2XIX6-F1
#
_entry.id   AF-A0A3D2XIX6-F1
#
_cell.length_a   1.000
_cell.length_b   1.000
_cell.length_c   1.000
_cell.angle_alpha   90.00
_cell.angle_beta   90.00
_cell.angle_gamma   90.00
#
_symmetry.space_group_name_H-M   'P 1'
#
loop_
_entity.id
_entity.type
_entity.pdbx_description
1 polymer ?
#
loop_
_entity_poly.entity_id
_entity_poly.type
_entity_poly.pdbx_seq_one_letter_code
_entity_poly.pdbx_strand_id
1 'polypeptide(L)'
;MNILDTIVAQKRKEVEQRKLTTPLSVLEQQPHFIRPVYSLTGFLADTNRTGIIAEYKRKSPSKGIINATATVEEVTKAYAQHAAGISVLT
;
A
#
# COMPACT_ATOMS: atom_id res chain seq x y z
N MET A 1 6.74 0.06 -25.89
CA MET A 1 7.00 0.05 -24.44
C MET A 1 6.43 1.34 -23.87
N ASN A 2 5.41 1.25 -23.01
CA ASN A 2 4.77 2.38 -22.32
C ASN A 2 5.24 2.48 -20.86
N ILE A 3 4.77 3.49 -20.12
CA ILE A 3 5.17 3.69 -18.72
C ILE A 3 4.79 2.51 -17.81
N LEU A 4 3.66 1.84 -18.09
CA LEU A 4 3.24 0.65 -17.35
C LEU A 4 4.20 -0.52 -17.60
N ASP A 5 4.65 -0.73 -18.85
CA ASP A 5 5.64 -1.75 -19.19
C ASP A 5 6.95 -1.53 -18.42
N THR A 6 7.39 -0.27 -18.31
CA THR A 6 8.57 0.09 -17.52
C THR A 6 8.40 -0.23 -16.03
N ILE A 7 7.24 0.11 -15.45
CA ILE A 7 6.92 -0.20 -14.04
C ILE A 7 6.92 -1.71 -13.81
N VAL A 8 6.28 -2.48 -14.69
CA VAL A 8 6.19 -3.94 -14.58
C VAL A 8 7.56 -4.59 -14.72
N ALA A 9 8.35 -4.19 -15.71
CA ALA A 9 9.70 -4.72 -15.92
C ALA A 9 10.60 -4.47 -14.71
N GLN A 10 10.52 -3.28 -14.12
CA GLN A 10 11.26 -2.94 -12.91
C GLN A 10 10.78 -3.76 -11.69
N LYS A 11 9.46 -3.88 -11.49
CA LYS A 11 8.90 -4.61 -10.34
C LYS A 11 9.27 -6.10 -10.38
N ARG A 12 9.36 -6.72 -11.57
CA ARG A 12 9.84 -8.10 -11.70
C ARG A 12 11.27 -8.27 -11.18
N LYS A 13 12.18 -7.36 -11.53
CA LYS A 13 13.57 -7.38 -11.02
C LYS A 13 13.61 -7.21 -9.51
N GLU A 14 12.81 -6.31 -8.96
CA GLU A 14 12.71 -6.08 -7.50
C GLU A 14 12.20 -7.32 -6.78
N VAL A 15 11.19 -8.00 -7.32
CA VAL A 15 10.65 -9.24 -6.75
C VAL A 15 11.71 -10.35 -6.74
N GLU A 16 12.41 -10.56 -7.86
CA GLU A 16 13.47 -11.58 -7.92
C GLU A 16 14.59 -11.28 -6.93
N GLN A 17 15.03 -10.02 -6.82
CA GLN A 17 16.04 -9.65 -5.83
C GLN A 17 15.56 -9.87 -4.38
N ARG A 18 14.30 -9.53 -4.07
CA ARG A 18 13.73 -9.72 -2.73
C ARG A 18 13.59 -11.19 -2.36
N LYS A 19 13.29 -12.07 -3.32
CA LYS A 19 13.25 -13.53 -3.09
C LYS A 19 14.61 -14.10 -2.70
N LEU A 20 15.71 -13.53 -3.20
CA LEU A 20 17.07 -13.96 -2.83
C LEU A 20 17.39 -13.63 -1.37
N THR A 21 16.95 -12.48 -0.87
CA THR A 21 17.21 -12.04 0.51
C THR A 21 16.17 -12.55 1.50
N THR A 22 14.94 -12.77 1.05
CA THR A 22 13.82 -13.24 1.88
C THR A 22 13.00 -14.24 1.08
N PRO A 23 13.42 -15.52 1.10
CA PRO A 23 12.66 -16.60 0.47
C PRO A 23 11.25 -16.70 1.03
N LEU A 24 10.34 -17.28 0.24
CA LEU A 24 8.92 -17.41 0.63
C LEU A 24 8.75 -18.12 1.99
N SER A 25 9.49 -19.21 2.21
CA SER A 25 9.43 -19.96 3.48
C SER A 25 9.85 -19.12 4.70
N VAL A 26 10.77 -18.16 4.52
CA VAL A 26 11.19 -17.22 5.57
C VAL A 26 10.14 -16.12 5.75
N LEU A 27 9.50 -15.68 4.67
CA LEU A 27 8.42 -14.69 4.70
C LEU A 27 7.19 -15.23 5.46
N GLU A 28 6.83 -16.50 5.22
CA GLU A 28 5.71 -17.18 5.88
C GLU A 28 5.92 -17.33 7.40
N GLN A 29 7.17 -17.36 7.86
CA GLN A 29 7.53 -17.43 9.28
C GLN A 29 7.57 -16.05 9.96
N GLN A 30 7.38 -14.95 9.23
CA GLN A 30 7.42 -13.62 9.83
C GLN A 30 6.24 -13.42 10.81
N PRO A 31 6.45 -12.70 11.92
CA PRO A 31 5.41 -12.52 12.95
C PRO A 31 4.08 -11.94 12.41
N HIS A 32 4.13 -11.16 11.34
CA HIS A 32 2.95 -10.54 10.75
C HIS A 32 2.21 -11.42 9.73
N PHE A 33 2.77 -12.55 9.30
CA PHE A 33 2.16 -13.38 8.25
C PHE A 33 0.81 -13.95 8.68
N ILE A 34 0.69 -14.31 9.95
CA ILE A 34 -0.54 -14.87 10.55
C ILE A 34 -1.48 -13.80 11.13
N ARG A 35 -1.20 -12.51 10.91
CA ARG A 35 -1.98 -11.43 11.51
C ARG A 35 -3.43 -11.48 10.99
N PRO A 36 -4.44 -11.47 11.87
CA PRO A 36 -5.83 -11.30 11.45
C PRO A 36 -5.99 -10.03 10.62
N VAL A 37 -6.63 -10.16 9.46
CA VAL A 37 -6.82 -9.05 8.51
C VAL A 37 -8.18 -8.40 8.71
N TYR A 38 -8.26 -7.10 8.45
CA TYR A 38 -9.53 -6.39 8.36
C TYR A 38 -10.17 -6.63 7.00
N SER A 39 -11.49 -6.81 6.99
CA SER A 39 -12.25 -6.92 5.74
C SER A 39 -12.47 -5.54 5.13
N LEU A 40 -11.66 -5.17 4.12
CA LEU A 40 -11.84 -3.90 3.40
C LEU A 40 -13.24 -3.82 2.77
N THR A 41 -13.72 -4.91 2.18
CA THR A 41 -15.08 -4.97 1.60
C THR A 41 -16.16 -4.77 2.65
N GLY A 42 -15.98 -5.33 3.85
CA GLY A 42 -16.87 -5.09 4.98
C GLY A 42 -16.92 -3.62 5.40
N PHE A 43 -15.75 -2.96 5.48
CA PHE A 43 -15.67 -1.55 5.84
C PHE A 43 -16.26 -0.62 4.77
N LEU A 44 -16.17 -1.02 3.49
CA LEU A 44 -16.77 -0.27 2.37
C LEU A 44 -18.29 -0.43 2.30
N ALA A 45 -18.82 -1.60 2.68
CA ALA A 45 -20.25 -1.89 2.68
C ALA A 45 -21.00 -1.38 3.92
N ASP A 46 -20.28 -1.03 5.00
CA ASP A 46 -20.85 -0.47 6.22
C ASP A 46 -21.43 0.93 5.97
N THR A 47 -22.76 1.04 6.06
CA THR A 47 -23.50 2.29 5.81
C THR A 47 -23.23 3.37 6.85
N ASN A 48 -22.59 3.04 7.99
CA ASN A 48 -22.17 4.01 8.99
C ASN A 48 -20.80 4.64 8.68
N ARG A 49 -20.13 4.20 7.60
CA ARG A 49 -18.83 4.70 7.16
C ARG A 49 -18.95 5.51 5.87
N THR A 50 -17.89 6.21 5.53
CA THR A 50 -17.84 7.09 4.35
C THR A 50 -17.77 6.34 3.01
N GLY A 51 -17.40 5.06 3.01
CA GLY A 51 -17.10 4.29 1.79
C GLY A 51 -15.82 4.76 1.06
N ILE A 52 -15.06 5.70 1.62
CA ILE A 52 -13.88 6.29 0.99
C ILE A 52 -12.63 5.45 1.28
N ILE A 53 -11.83 5.18 0.24
CA ILE A 53 -10.45 4.71 0.39
C ILE A 53 -9.52 5.91 0.23
N ALA A 54 -8.85 6.31 1.31
CA ALA A 54 -7.91 7.42 1.29
C ALA A 54 -6.49 6.93 0.93
N GLU A 55 -5.86 7.52 -0.09
CA GLU A 55 -4.52 7.12 -0.54
C GLU A 55 -3.43 8.04 -0.01
N TYR A 56 -2.44 7.47 0.69
CA TYR A 56 -1.17 8.15 0.94
C TYR A 56 -0.24 7.95 -0.27
N LYS A 57 0.04 9.05 -0.98
CA LYS A 57 0.91 9.08 -2.16
C LYS A 57 1.92 10.21 -2.08
N ARG A 58 3.21 9.86 -2.05
CA ARG A 58 4.30 10.85 -2.04
C ARG A 58 4.57 11.47 -3.41
N LYS A 59 4.52 10.66 -4.46
CA LYS A 59 4.87 11.06 -5.84
C LYS A 59 4.04 10.26 -6.85
N SER A 60 3.78 10.84 -8.02
CA SER A 60 3.29 10.10 -9.19
C SER A 60 4.13 10.43 -10.44
N PRO A 61 4.15 9.54 -11.45
CA PRO A 61 4.80 9.83 -12.73
C PRO A 61 4.24 11.08 -13.42
N SER A 62 2.94 11.34 -13.28
CA SER A 62 2.24 12.44 -13.97
C SER A 62 2.33 13.79 -13.23
N LYS A 63 2.44 13.81 -11.90
CA LYS A 63 2.40 15.03 -11.09
C LYS A 63 3.70 15.33 -10.34
N GLY A 64 4.71 14.45 -10.41
CA GLY A 64 5.90 14.60 -9.59
C GLY A 64 5.56 14.49 -8.10
N ILE A 65 6.23 15.29 -7.27
CA ILE A 65 6.04 15.28 -5.81
C ILE A 65 4.64 15.80 -5.47
N ILE A 66 3.91 15.03 -4.67
CA ILE A 66 2.57 15.36 -4.15
C ILE A 66 2.68 15.69 -2.65
N ASN A 67 3.42 14.88 -1.90
CA ASN A 67 3.63 15.06 -0.48
C ASN A 67 5.07 14.69 -0.11
N ALA A 68 5.87 15.69 0.24
CA ALA A 68 7.27 15.53 0.64
C ALA A 68 7.54 15.79 2.12
N THR A 69 6.59 16.37 2.84
CA THR A 69 6.79 16.88 4.20
C THR A 69 6.07 16.04 5.26
N ALA A 70 4.85 15.59 4.97
CA ALA A 70 4.08 14.83 5.95
C ALA A 70 4.55 13.37 6.01
N THR A 71 4.66 12.86 7.23
CA THR A 71 5.06 11.46 7.44
C THR A 71 3.92 10.52 7.02
N VAL A 72 4.26 9.29 6.66
CA VAL A 72 3.23 8.28 6.36
C VAL A 72 2.35 8.03 7.58
N GLU A 73 2.94 8.04 8.78
CA GLU A 73 2.24 7.77 10.03
C GLU A 73 1.23 8.87 10.35
N GLU A 74 1.62 10.14 10.26
CA GLU A 74 0.74 11.29 10.49
C GLU A 74 -0.51 11.23 9.59
N VAL A 75 -0.31 11.07 8.29
CA VAL A 75 -1.40 11.09 7.32
C VAL A 75 -2.29 9.86 7.46
N THR A 76 -1.70 8.67 7.61
CA THR A 76 -2.48 7.43 7.72
C THR A 76 -3.22 7.32 9.06
N LYS A 77 -2.74 7.93 10.15
CA LYS A 77 -3.50 8.05 11.41
C LYS A 77 -4.77 8.88 11.23
N ALA A 78 -4.67 10.02 10.54
CA ALA A 78 -5.84 10.83 10.24
C ALA A 78 -6.83 10.07 9.33
N TYR A 79 -6.33 9.35 8.32
CA TYR A 79 -7.19 8.54 7.45
C TYR A 79 -7.88 7.41 8.20
N ALA A 80 -7.20 6.74 9.15
CA ALA A 80 -7.78 5.65 9.93
C ALA A 80 -8.99 6.09 10.76
N GLN A 81 -9.10 7.37 11.10
CA GLN A 81 -10.22 7.92 11.87
C GLN A 81 -11.44 8.26 11.00
N HIS A 82 -11.28 8.46 9.69
CA HIS A 82 -12.31 9.05 8.83
C HIS A 82 -12.61 8.28 7.53
N ALA A 83 -11.70 7.42 7.08
CA ALA A 83 -11.85 6.64 5.86
C ALA A 83 -12.34 5.22 6.15
N ALA A 84 -13.00 4.61 5.16
CA ALA A 84 -13.35 3.20 5.18
C ALA A 84 -12.12 2.30 4.92
N GLY A 85 -11.14 2.80 4.17
CA GLY A 85 -9.88 2.10 3.91
C GLY A 85 -8.73 3.05 3.64
N ILE A 86 -7.51 2.52 3.69
CA ILE A 86 -6.28 3.26 3.41
C ILE A 86 -5.51 2.55 2.31
N SER A 87 -5.15 3.28 1.25
CA SER A 87 -4.20 2.85 0.23
C SER A 87 -2.82 3.47 0.53
N VAL A 88 -1.75 2.67 0.49
CA VAL A 88 -0.37 3.13 0.70
C VAL A 88 0.51 2.58 -0.42
N LEU A 89 1.19 3.47 -1.16
CA LEU A 89 2.12 3.08 -2.22
C LEU A 89 3.45 2.60 -1.64
N THR A 90 4.03 1.52 -2.21
CA THR A 90 5.26 0.84 -1.75
C THR A 90 6.32 0.65 -2.82
#